data_AF-A0A5C3FGS7-F1
#
_entry.id   AF-A0A5C3FGS7-F1
#
_cell.length_a   1.000
_cell.length_b   1.000
_cell.length_c   1.000
_cell.angle_alpha   90.00
_cell.angle_beta   90.00
_cell.angle_gamma   90.00
#
_symmetry.space_group_name_H-M   'P 1'
#
loop_
_entity.id
_entity.type
_entity.pdbx_description
1 polymer ?
#
loop_
_entity_poly.entity_id
_entity_poly.type
_entity_poly.pdbx_seq_one_letter_code
_entity_poly.pdbx_strand_id
1 'polypeptide(L)'
;MTANGTDSTGSQGGLRSRTSVLIHPNLAQGGRFLVLPHPRTGIPTYYLHSSHANASASTAGTDATSADGELFELSTIKDTRYDRSWMVSGVNTVVSAGQLEVLSRVDVRFLVISLLYSALGDRKFRSLEDTFEQISLGLFAKRSDEAVEAVAALKAASTEAKDADASREWSDILTFGSLPLVYTALTQVADVQDLPGGEKAFRLSLSKMYAILDAKHARLSMRSTFAAAPNTLGRSFERRWPLDSDPSAYLTDTPGTDSDEPKEATQLRRTLAAEIIATNLPPALAAEYCTHLGIASAT
;
A
#
# COMPACT_ATOMS: atom_id res chain seq x y z
N MET A 1 -45.76 17.48 -48.56
CA MET A 1 -45.84 16.13 -47.96
C MET A 1 -44.86 16.08 -46.81
N THR A 2 -45.41 16.12 -45.62
CA THR A 2 -44.75 16.03 -44.32
C THR A 2 -44.37 14.59 -44.01
N ALA A 3 -43.19 14.35 -43.46
CA ALA A 3 -42.85 13.11 -42.77
C ALA A 3 -42.06 13.47 -41.51
N ASN A 4 -42.67 13.19 -40.37
CA ASN A 4 -42.13 13.27 -39.03
C ASN A 4 -40.99 12.25 -38.84
N GLY A 5 -39.91 12.67 -38.20
CA GLY A 5 -38.94 11.80 -37.53
C GLY A 5 -38.74 12.33 -36.12
N THR A 6 -39.32 11.64 -35.13
CA THR A 6 -39.22 11.95 -33.71
C THR A 6 -37.83 11.62 -33.18
N ASP A 7 -37.06 12.63 -32.80
CA ASP A 7 -35.84 12.47 -32.01
C ASP A 7 -36.19 12.12 -30.56
N SER A 8 -36.01 10.84 -30.20
CA SER A 8 -35.89 10.41 -28.81
C SER A 8 -34.41 10.29 -28.46
N THR A 9 -33.76 11.40 -28.10
CA THR A 9 -32.41 11.39 -27.53
C THR A 9 -32.47 10.91 -26.08
N GLY A 10 -32.56 9.59 -25.91
CA GLY A 10 -32.21 8.92 -24.67
C GLY A 10 -30.69 8.88 -24.53
N SER A 11 -30.12 9.84 -23.80
CA SER A 11 -28.71 9.81 -23.37
C SER A 11 -28.53 8.67 -22.35
N GLN A 12 -28.36 7.44 -22.82
CA GLN A 12 -27.71 6.42 -22.02
C GLN A 12 -26.23 6.79 -21.93
N GLY A 13 -25.82 7.28 -20.75
CA GLY A 13 -24.42 7.42 -20.38
C GLY A 13 -23.78 6.04 -20.36
N GLY A 14 -23.33 5.58 -21.53
CA GLY A 14 -22.59 4.34 -21.66
C GLY A 14 -21.34 4.43 -20.80
N LEU A 15 -21.24 3.56 -19.79
CA LEU A 15 -20.01 3.29 -19.07
C LEU A 15 -18.93 3.00 -20.13
N ARG A 16 -18.05 3.98 -20.38
CA ARG A 16 -16.92 3.78 -21.28
C ARG A 16 -16.05 2.68 -20.66
N SER A 17 -16.15 1.49 -21.22
CA SER A 17 -15.27 0.37 -20.86
C SER A 17 -13.84 0.77 -21.23
N ARG A 18 -13.06 1.15 -20.22
CA ARG A 18 -11.64 1.42 -20.39
C ARG A 18 -10.91 0.11 -20.20
N THR A 19 -10.40 -0.45 -21.29
CA THR A 19 -9.55 -1.64 -21.24
C THR A 19 -8.18 -1.25 -20.67
N SER A 20 -7.72 -1.95 -19.63
CA SER A 20 -6.38 -1.83 -19.06
C SER A 20 -5.67 -3.19 -19.10
N VAL A 21 -4.34 -3.17 -18.97
CA VAL A 21 -3.52 -4.38 -18.84
C VAL A 21 -3.15 -4.52 -17.37
N LEU A 22 -3.47 -5.66 -16.77
CA LEU A 22 -3.30 -5.91 -15.35
C LEU A 22 -2.44 -7.17 -15.12
N ILE A 23 -1.38 -7.03 -14.33
CA ILE A 23 -0.69 -8.17 -13.71
C ILE A 23 -1.45 -8.51 -12.43
N HIS A 24 -2.07 -9.68 -12.44
CA HIS A 24 -2.98 -10.14 -11.40
C HIS A 24 -2.42 -11.45 -10.80
N PRO A 25 -2.09 -11.49 -9.49
CA PRO A 25 -1.67 -12.75 -8.87
C PRO A 25 -2.87 -13.70 -8.81
N ASN A 26 -2.64 -15.00 -9.02
CA ASN A 26 -3.73 -16.00 -9.01
C ASN A 26 -4.54 -16.03 -7.71
N LEU A 27 -3.97 -15.50 -6.62
CA LEU A 27 -4.57 -15.41 -5.29
C LEU A 27 -5.54 -14.22 -5.12
N ALA A 28 -5.48 -13.19 -5.98
CA ALA A 28 -6.29 -11.97 -5.86
C ALA A 28 -7.71 -12.15 -6.44
N GLN A 29 -8.43 -13.21 -6.09
CA GLN A 29 -9.71 -13.53 -6.72
C GLN A 29 -10.90 -12.85 -6.03
N GLY A 30 -11.69 -12.14 -6.84
CA GLY A 30 -12.94 -11.52 -6.39
C GLY A 30 -12.74 -10.29 -5.50
N GLY A 31 -13.85 -9.76 -4.98
CA GLY A 31 -13.87 -8.59 -4.12
C GLY A 31 -14.15 -7.28 -4.85
N ARG A 32 -14.39 -6.22 -4.06
CA ARG A 32 -14.48 -4.84 -4.54
C ARG A 32 -13.20 -4.11 -4.21
N PHE A 33 -12.78 -3.20 -5.08
CA PHE A 33 -11.72 -2.26 -4.73
C PHE A 33 -12.21 -1.32 -3.63
N LEU A 34 -11.38 -1.16 -2.60
CA LEU A 34 -11.50 -0.18 -1.53
C LEU A 34 -10.58 1.00 -1.85
N VAL A 35 -11.05 2.21 -1.61
CA VAL A 35 -10.24 3.43 -1.69
C VAL A 35 -9.75 3.78 -0.28
N LEU A 36 -8.47 3.56 -0.02
CA LEU A 36 -7.83 3.82 1.27
C LEU A 36 -6.64 4.79 1.08
N PRO A 37 -6.25 5.57 2.10
CA PRO A 37 -5.09 6.45 1.99
C PRO A 37 -3.80 5.61 1.91
N HIS A 38 -2.93 5.95 0.95
CA HIS A 38 -1.61 5.34 0.85
C HIS A 38 -0.78 5.67 2.11
N PRO A 39 -0.12 4.69 2.77
CA PRO A 39 0.53 4.88 4.08
C PRO A 39 1.53 6.04 4.14
N ARG A 40 2.27 6.29 3.06
CA ARG A 40 3.30 7.34 3.01
C ARG A 40 2.78 8.71 2.60
N THR A 41 1.81 8.75 1.71
CA THR A 41 1.44 10.00 1.01
C THR A 41 0.04 10.48 1.37
N GLY A 42 -0.79 9.62 1.97
CA GLY A 42 -2.18 9.93 2.30
C GLY A 42 -3.11 10.03 1.10
N ILE A 43 -2.59 9.91 -0.13
CA ILE A 43 -3.41 10.01 -1.34
C ILE A 43 -4.35 8.79 -1.45
N PRO A 44 -5.55 8.94 -2.03
CA PRO A 44 -6.44 7.82 -2.28
C PRO A 44 -5.81 6.78 -3.21
N THR A 45 -5.71 5.54 -2.74
CA THR A 45 -5.14 4.39 -3.46
C THR A 45 -6.12 3.23 -3.43
N TYR A 46 -6.14 2.44 -4.51
CA TYR A 46 -7.02 1.28 -4.64
C TYR A 46 -6.38 0.04 -4.00
N TYR A 47 -7.13 -0.59 -3.10
CA TYR A 47 -6.78 -1.85 -2.47
C TYR A 47 -7.84 -2.91 -2.77
N LEU A 48 -7.43 -4.15 -2.99
CA LEU A 48 -8.32 -5.28 -3.20
C LEU A 48 -8.14 -6.27 -2.05
N HIS A 49 -9.22 -6.57 -1.34
CA HIS A 49 -9.26 -7.71 -0.41
C HIS A 49 -9.72 -8.95 -1.16
N SER A 50 -8.92 -10.00 -1.09
CA SER A 50 -9.25 -11.33 -1.62
C SER A 50 -9.46 -12.29 -0.45
N SER A 51 -10.61 -12.95 -0.42
CA SER A 51 -10.89 -13.99 0.56
C SER A 51 -10.50 -15.36 0.01
N HIS A 52 -9.76 -16.13 0.80
CA HIS A 52 -9.40 -17.51 0.45
C HIS A 52 -10.58 -18.49 0.53
N ALA A 53 -11.75 -18.05 1.01
CA ALA A 53 -12.94 -18.91 1.15
C ALA A 53 -13.42 -19.54 -0.17
N ASN A 54 -13.12 -18.91 -1.31
CA ASN A 54 -13.52 -19.43 -2.63
C ASN A 54 -12.42 -20.24 -3.34
N ALA A 55 -11.21 -20.33 -2.78
CA ALA A 55 -10.14 -21.17 -3.31
C ALA A 55 -10.37 -22.64 -2.90
N SER A 56 -11.36 -23.27 -3.51
CA SER A 56 -11.67 -24.69 -3.29
C SER A 56 -10.50 -25.60 -3.74
N ALA A 57 -9.94 -26.32 -2.76
CA ALA A 57 -9.66 -27.75 -2.82
C ALA A 57 -8.57 -28.33 -3.78
N SER A 58 -7.55 -27.59 -4.24
CA SER A 58 -6.52 -28.22 -5.11
C SER A 58 -5.05 -28.17 -4.70
N THR A 59 -4.65 -27.51 -3.61
CA THR A 59 -3.28 -27.63 -3.10
C THR A 59 -3.22 -27.36 -1.60
N ALA A 60 -3.42 -28.42 -0.81
CA ALA A 60 -3.03 -28.44 0.60
C ALA A 60 -1.50 -28.46 0.68
N GLY A 61 -0.90 -27.27 0.55
CA GLY A 61 0.47 -26.97 0.97
C GLY A 61 0.40 -26.27 2.32
N THR A 62 1.14 -26.80 3.28
CA THR A 62 1.25 -26.38 4.68
C THR A 62 1.62 -24.90 4.83
N ASP A 63 0.63 -24.04 5.10
CA ASP A 63 0.76 -22.80 5.88
C ASP A 63 -0.64 -22.27 6.23
N ALA A 64 -1.20 -22.78 7.33
CA ALA A 64 -2.55 -22.47 7.84
C ALA A 64 -2.67 -21.06 8.48
N THR A 65 -2.11 -20.01 7.85
CA THR A 65 -2.01 -18.66 8.45
C THR A 65 -2.89 -17.58 7.83
N SER A 66 -3.78 -17.87 6.87
CA SER A 66 -4.66 -16.82 6.33
C SER A 66 -6.07 -17.31 5.99
N ALA A 67 -6.83 -17.75 7.00
CA ALA A 67 -8.28 -17.84 6.86
C ALA A 67 -8.93 -16.45 6.62
N ASP A 68 -8.23 -15.38 7.01
CA ASP A 68 -8.72 -14.00 7.03
C ASP A 68 -8.60 -13.27 5.67
N GLY A 69 -7.93 -13.87 4.68
CA GLY A 69 -7.72 -13.29 3.36
C GLY A 69 -6.45 -12.44 3.23
N GLU A 70 -6.22 -11.95 2.02
CA GLU A 70 -5.05 -11.15 1.63
C GLU A 70 -5.47 -9.77 1.10
N LEU A 71 -4.62 -8.77 1.34
CA LEU A 71 -4.80 -7.43 0.80
C LEU A 71 -3.78 -7.17 -0.31
N PHE A 72 -4.24 -6.58 -1.40
CA PHE A 72 -3.43 -6.20 -2.55
C PHE A 72 -3.57 -4.71 -2.82
N GLU A 73 -2.48 -4.05 -3.19
CA GLU A 73 -2.48 -2.67 -3.68
C GLU A 73 -2.41 -2.65 -5.19
N LEU A 74 -3.23 -1.83 -5.82
CA LEU A 74 -3.17 -1.55 -7.24
C LEU A 74 -2.19 -0.40 -7.51
N SER A 75 -1.12 -0.70 -8.22
CA SER A 75 -0.12 0.27 -8.64
C SER A 75 -0.09 0.39 -10.16
N THR A 76 0.12 1.60 -10.67
CA THR A 76 0.19 1.84 -12.12
C THR A 76 1.62 2.17 -12.53
N ILE A 77 2.16 1.42 -13.49
CA ILE A 77 3.43 1.68 -14.15
C ILE A 77 3.13 2.34 -15.49
N LYS A 78 3.68 3.53 -15.72
CA LYS A 78 3.55 4.25 -16.99
C LYS A 78 4.89 4.88 -17.37
N ASP A 79 5.26 4.74 -18.65
CA ASP A 79 6.38 5.50 -19.21
C ASP A 79 5.95 6.98 -19.33
N THR A 80 6.62 7.86 -18.62
CA THR A 80 6.34 9.30 -18.65
C THR A 80 7.07 10.02 -19.77
N ARG A 81 8.05 9.37 -20.42
CA ARG A 81 8.87 9.98 -21.48
C ARG A 81 8.32 9.71 -22.87
N TYR A 82 7.64 8.59 -23.05
CA TYR A 82 7.16 8.15 -24.36
C TYR A 82 5.74 7.62 -24.27
N ASP A 83 4.94 7.93 -25.29
CA ASP A 83 3.63 7.29 -25.47
C ASP A 83 3.84 5.83 -25.88
N ARG A 84 3.24 4.93 -25.09
CA ARG A 84 3.27 3.49 -25.32
C ARG A 84 1.86 2.99 -25.56
N SER A 85 1.74 1.86 -26.23
CA SER A 85 0.46 1.19 -26.43
C SER A 85 0.66 -0.32 -26.34
N TRP A 86 -0.36 -1.02 -25.86
CA TRP A 86 -0.36 -2.47 -25.81
C TRP A 86 -1.14 -3.02 -26.99
N MET A 87 -0.57 -3.98 -27.69
CA MET A 87 -1.31 -4.84 -28.61
C MET A 87 -1.66 -6.13 -27.86
N VAL A 88 -2.95 -6.35 -27.60
CA VAL A 88 -3.41 -7.53 -26.88
C VAL A 88 -3.91 -8.54 -27.90
N SER A 89 -2.99 -9.39 -28.38
CA SER A 89 -3.24 -10.32 -29.51
C SER A 89 -4.44 -11.25 -29.28
N GLY A 90 -4.65 -11.72 -28.05
CA GLY A 90 -5.75 -12.64 -27.72
C GLY A 90 -7.15 -12.06 -27.92
N VAL A 91 -7.30 -10.72 -27.87
CA VAL A 91 -8.55 -10.01 -28.14
C VAL A 91 -8.47 -9.12 -29.38
N ASN A 92 -7.34 -9.15 -30.09
CA ASN A 92 -7.01 -8.31 -31.25
C ASN A 92 -7.32 -6.81 -31.03
N THR A 93 -6.98 -6.29 -29.84
CA THR A 93 -7.27 -4.91 -29.43
C THR A 93 -6.00 -4.14 -29.13
N VAL A 94 -5.97 -2.86 -29.52
CA VAL A 94 -4.92 -1.92 -29.13
C VAL A 94 -5.38 -1.08 -27.95
N VAL A 95 -4.65 -1.13 -26.84
CA VAL A 95 -4.87 -0.26 -25.68
C VAL A 95 -3.89 0.90 -25.75
N SER A 96 -4.42 2.08 -26.07
CA SER A 96 -3.63 3.30 -26.30
C SER A 96 -2.98 3.89 -25.04
N ALA A 97 -3.47 3.53 -23.85
CA ALA A 97 -3.01 4.15 -22.60
C ALA A 97 -1.56 3.78 -22.20
N GLY A 98 -1.01 2.68 -22.74
CA GLY A 98 0.37 2.24 -22.47
C GLY A 98 0.71 1.90 -21.01
N GLN A 99 -0.23 2.09 -20.09
CA GLN A 99 -0.04 1.83 -18.67
C GLN A 99 -0.20 0.34 -18.36
N LEU A 100 0.55 -0.11 -17.35
CA LEU A 100 0.49 -1.45 -16.80
C LEU A 100 0.05 -1.35 -15.34
N GLU A 101 -1.09 -1.92 -15.03
CA GLU A 101 -1.57 -2.05 -13.67
C GLU A 101 -0.93 -3.30 -13.03
N VAL A 102 -0.53 -3.21 -11.76
CA VAL A 102 0.06 -4.32 -11.01
C VAL A 102 -0.62 -4.41 -9.65
N LEU A 103 -1.21 -5.58 -9.37
CA LEU A 103 -1.70 -5.93 -8.04
C LEU A 103 -0.57 -6.58 -7.23
N SER A 104 -0.05 -5.85 -6.26
CA SER A 104 1.02 -6.31 -5.37
C SER A 104 0.46 -6.61 -3.99
N ARG A 105 0.86 -7.74 -3.41
CA ARG A 105 0.42 -8.12 -2.06
C ARG A 105 1.00 -7.16 -1.02
N VAL A 106 0.16 -6.67 -0.11
CA VAL A 106 0.55 -5.72 0.94
C VAL A 106 0.34 -6.33 2.31
N ASP A 107 1.27 -6.04 3.22
CA ASP A 107 1.09 -6.35 4.63
C ASP A 107 0.18 -5.29 5.27
N VAL A 108 -1.04 -5.70 5.57
CA VAL A 108 -2.09 -4.85 6.14
C VAL A 108 -1.67 -4.11 7.41
N ARG A 109 -0.69 -4.63 8.16
CA ARG A 109 -0.19 -3.95 9.37
C ARG A 109 0.36 -2.57 9.07
N PHE A 110 0.98 -2.35 7.90
CA PHE A 110 1.45 -1.02 7.52
C PHE A 110 0.30 -0.03 7.32
N LEU A 111 -0.81 -0.47 6.71
CA LEU A 111 -2.00 0.37 6.59
C LEU A 111 -2.60 0.66 7.96
N VAL A 112 -2.78 -0.36 8.81
CA VAL A 112 -3.34 -0.16 10.16
C VAL A 112 -2.45 0.76 11.00
N ILE A 113 -1.13 0.55 11.01
CA ILE A 113 -0.16 1.43 11.68
C ILE A 113 -0.30 2.87 11.15
N SER A 114 -0.33 3.05 9.83
CA SER A 114 -0.46 4.37 9.22
C SER A 114 -1.76 5.06 9.62
N LEU A 115 -2.89 4.37 9.61
CA LEU A 115 -4.19 4.95 9.96
C LEU A 115 -4.21 5.35 11.43
N LEU A 116 -3.76 4.48 12.33
CA LEU A 116 -3.71 4.77 13.76
C LEU A 116 -2.73 5.90 14.09
N TYR A 117 -1.56 5.91 13.46
CA TYR A 117 -0.52 6.91 13.71
C TYR A 117 -0.92 8.29 13.14
N SER A 118 -1.37 8.34 11.88
CA SER A 118 -1.60 9.62 11.18
C SER A 118 -2.98 10.22 11.38
N ALA A 119 -4.04 9.42 11.56
CA ALA A 119 -5.40 9.94 11.66
C ALA A 119 -5.88 10.14 13.11
N LEU A 120 -5.41 9.33 14.06
CA LEU A 120 -5.82 9.46 15.46
C LEU A 120 -4.82 10.26 16.28
N GLY A 121 -3.52 9.89 16.27
CA GLY A 121 -2.42 10.61 16.93
C GLY A 121 -2.51 10.76 18.46
N ASP A 122 -3.68 10.52 19.06
CA ASP A 122 -4.04 10.81 20.45
C ASP A 122 -3.69 9.68 21.43
N ARG A 123 -3.28 8.52 20.89
CA ARG A 123 -2.90 7.31 21.65
C ARG A 123 -3.95 6.94 22.70
N LYS A 124 -5.24 7.11 22.39
CA LYS A 124 -6.33 6.67 23.28
C LYS A 124 -6.76 5.24 22.98
N PHE A 125 -7.32 4.58 23.99
CA PHE A 125 -8.01 3.30 23.81
C PHE A 125 -9.40 3.55 23.23
N ARG A 126 -9.72 2.86 22.13
CA ARG A 126 -11.02 2.96 21.43
C ARG A 126 -11.51 1.59 21.00
N SER A 127 -12.82 1.39 20.94
CA SER A 127 -13.37 0.15 20.35
C SER A 127 -12.99 0.03 18.88
N LEU A 128 -13.15 -1.15 18.29
CA LEU A 128 -12.87 -1.37 16.86
C LEU A 128 -13.67 -0.39 15.98
N GLU A 129 -14.97 -0.26 16.24
CA GLU A 129 -15.88 0.60 15.49
C GLU A 129 -15.50 2.07 15.62
N ASP A 130 -15.37 2.58 16.86
CA ASP A 130 -14.97 3.98 17.10
C ASP A 130 -13.58 4.28 16.49
N THR A 131 -12.65 3.34 16.52
CA THR A 131 -11.34 3.52 15.88
C THR A 131 -11.47 3.91 14.40
N PHE A 132 -12.23 3.13 13.62
CA PHE A 132 -12.34 3.37 12.17
C PHE A 132 -13.31 4.50 11.81
N GLU A 133 -14.32 4.77 12.64
CA GLU A 133 -15.16 5.96 12.52
C GLU A 133 -14.34 7.25 12.69
N GLN A 134 -13.54 7.33 13.77
CA GLN A 134 -12.72 8.51 14.04
C GLN A 134 -11.62 8.70 12.99
N ILE A 135 -11.04 7.61 12.47
CA ILE A 135 -10.11 7.67 11.33
C ILE A 135 -10.81 8.27 10.11
N SER A 136 -12.00 7.78 9.75
CA SER A 136 -12.77 8.28 8.61
C SER A 136 -13.07 9.77 8.74
N LEU A 137 -13.53 10.19 9.93
CA LEU A 137 -13.81 11.59 10.26
C LEU A 137 -12.55 12.48 10.16
N GLY A 138 -11.43 12.03 10.72
CA GLY A 138 -10.16 12.77 10.69
C GLY A 138 -9.63 12.94 9.26
N LEU A 139 -9.69 11.89 8.44
CA LEU A 139 -9.29 11.95 7.02
C LEU A 139 -10.22 12.84 6.19
N PHE A 140 -11.52 12.83 6.49
CA PHE A 140 -12.49 13.73 5.85
C PHE A 140 -12.19 15.19 6.21
N ALA A 141 -12.01 15.49 7.49
CA ALA A 141 -11.69 16.84 7.96
C ALA A 141 -10.41 17.38 7.31
N LYS A 142 -9.31 16.60 7.35
CA LYS A 142 -8.04 16.98 6.73
C LYS A 142 -8.18 17.30 5.24
N ARG A 143 -8.93 16.46 4.51
CA ARG A 143 -9.15 16.67 3.07
C ARG A 143 -10.05 17.88 2.81
N SER A 144 -11.02 18.12 3.69
CA SER A 144 -11.87 19.32 3.58
C SER A 144 -11.04 20.60 3.75
N ASP A 145 -10.08 20.59 4.68
CA ASP A 145 -9.15 21.70 4.89
C ASP A 145 -8.25 21.90 3.66
N GLU A 146 -7.65 20.81 3.15
CA GLU A 146 -6.82 20.84 1.92
C GLU A 146 -7.63 21.32 0.70
N ALA A 147 -8.90 20.93 0.59
CA ALA A 147 -9.78 21.38 -0.49
C ALA A 147 -10.12 22.87 -0.36
N VAL A 148 -10.33 23.37 0.85
CA VAL A 148 -10.55 24.80 1.11
C VAL A 148 -9.31 25.60 0.72
N GLU A 149 -8.11 25.14 1.10
CA GLU A 149 -6.85 25.76 0.70
C GLU A 149 -6.63 25.72 -0.81
N ALA A 150 -6.89 24.57 -1.44
CA ALA A 150 -6.78 24.41 -2.89
C ALA A 150 -7.78 25.29 -3.65
N VAL A 151 -9.02 25.43 -3.15
CA VAL A 151 -10.03 26.33 -3.73
C VAL A 151 -9.63 27.79 -3.52
N ALA A 152 -9.03 28.15 -2.38
CA ALA A 152 -8.49 29.50 -2.19
C ALA A 152 -7.35 29.80 -3.17
N ALA A 153 -6.46 28.82 -3.40
CA ALA A 153 -5.38 28.91 -4.39
C ALA A 153 -5.90 28.95 -5.85
N LEU A 154 -6.91 28.16 -6.18
CA LEU A 154 -7.56 28.13 -7.51
C LEU A 154 -8.39 29.38 -7.78
N LYS A 155 -9.09 29.92 -6.78
CA LYS A 155 -9.79 31.21 -6.87
C LYS A 155 -8.83 32.37 -7.11
N ALA A 156 -7.58 32.28 -6.66
CA ALA A 156 -6.53 33.23 -7.01
C ALA A 156 -5.99 33.04 -8.45
N ALA A 157 -6.27 31.90 -9.11
CA ALA A 157 -5.70 31.51 -10.40
C ALA A 157 -6.71 31.41 -11.58
N SER A 158 -7.96 31.86 -11.41
CA SER A 158 -9.07 31.93 -12.39
C SER A 158 -10.05 30.76 -12.52
N THR A 159 -11.20 31.19 -13.07
CA THR A 159 -12.60 30.76 -12.93
C THR A 159 -13.00 29.58 -13.80
N GLU A 160 -12.53 28.36 -13.54
CA GLU A 160 -13.14 27.17 -14.18
C GLU A 160 -12.84 25.90 -13.37
N ALA A 161 -13.66 25.64 -12.35
CA ALA A 161 -13.72 24.35 -11.69
C ALA A 161 -15.20 23.96 -11.53
N LYS A 162 -15.75 23.33 -12.58
CA LYS A 162 -17.02 22.61 -12.51
C LYS A 162 -16.75 21.17 -12.06
N ASP A 163 -17.41 20.81 -10.96
CA ASP A 163 -17.76 19.46 -10.52
C ASP A 163 -16.63 18.43 -10.48
N ALA A 164 -15.67 18.64 -9.58
CA ALA A 164 -15.00 17.52 -8.92
C ALA A 164 -15.87 17.15 -7.72
N ASP A 165 -16.70 16.12 -7.91
CA ASP A 165 -17.52 15.49 -6.88
C ASP A 165 -16.64 15.08 -5.68
N ALA A 166 -16.49 16.03 -4.75
CA ALA A 166 -15.68 15.95 -3.54
C ALA A 166 -16.40 15.15 -2.44
N SER A 167 -17.46 14.40 -2.79
CA SER A 167 -18.25 13.58 -1.88
C SER A 167 -17.78 12.12 -1.79
N ARG A 168 -16.50 11.84 -2.06
CA ARG A 168 -15.94 10.53 -1.69
C ARG A 168 -15.68 10.50 -0.19
N GLU A 169 -16.78 10.34 0.54
CA GLU A 169 -16.83 9.82 1.90
C GLU A 169 -15.81 8.68 2.02
N TRP A 170 -14.97 8.70 3.05
CA TRP A 170 -14.03 7.61 3.35
C TRP A 170 -14.78 6.38 3.90
N SER A 171 -15.97 6.06 3.34
CA SER A 171 -16.82 4.93 3.72
C SER A 171 -16.10 3.59 3.60
N ASP A 172 -15.10 3.53 2.71
CA ASP A 172 -14.24 2.36 2.54
C ASP A 172 -13.32 2.12 3.74
N ILE A 173 -13.04 3.12 4.59
CA ILE A 173 -12.35 2.94 5.87
C ILE A 173 -13.16 2.07 6.82
N LEU A 174 -14.49 2.28 6.88
CA LEU A 174 -15.37 1.46 7.72
C LEU A 174 -15.45 0.02 7.19
N THR A 175 -15.56 -0.12 5.87
CA THR A 175 -15.54 -1.46 5.24
C THR A 175 -14.20 -2.16 5.51
N PHE A 176 -13.09 -1.45 5.38
CA PHE A 176 -11.76 -1.97 5.71
C PHE A 176 -11.66 -2.38 7.18
N GLY A 177 -12.14 -1.55 8.10
CA GLY A 177 -12.15 -1.84 9.54
C GLY A 177 -12.94 -3.09 9.91
N SER A 178 -13.95 -3.46 9.11
CA SER A 178 -14.76 -4.67 9.31
C SER A 178 -14.11 -5.97 8.80
N LEU A 179 -12.97 -5.89 8.10
CA LEU A 179 -12.32 -7.08 7.54
C LEU A 179 -11.66 -7.93 8.64
N PRO A 180 -11.79 -9.28 8.60
CA PRO A 180 -11.16 -10.15 9.59
C PRO A 180 -9.64 -9.96 9.69
N LEU A 181 -8.95 -9.81 8.55
CA LEU A 181 -7.50 -9.59 8.52
C LEU A 181 -7.09 -8.30 9.22
N VAL A 182 -7.98 -7.29 9.24
CA VAL A 182 -7.73 -6.00 9.88
C VAL A 182 -7.85 -6.12 11.40
N TYR A 183 -8.83 -6.89 11.89
CA TYR A 183 -8.91 -7.22 13.31
C TYR A 183 -7.64 -7.94 13.79
N THR A 184 -7.21 -8.98 13.05
CA THR A 184 -5.97 -9.71 13.35
C THR A 184 -4.77 -8.77 13.35
N ALA A 185 -4.63 -7.92 12.33
CA ALA A 185 -3.56 -6.94 12.26
C ALA A 185 -3.60 -5.93 13.43
N LEU A 186 -4.78 -5.46 13.82
CA LEU A 186 -4.97 -4.52 14.92
C LEU A 186 -4.48 -5.12 16.24
N THR A 187 -4.82 -6.37 16.55
CA THR A 187 -4.34 -7.04 17.78
C THR A 187 -2.81 -7.21 17.82
N GLN A 188 -2.17 -7.30 16.65
CA GLN A 188 -0.72 -7.42 16.54
C GLN A 188 0.01 -6.09 16.72
N VAL A 189 -0.60 -4.96 16.31
CA VAL A 189 0.05 -3.63 16.37
C VAL A 189 -0.38 -2.78 17.57
N ALA A 190 -1.51 -3.11 18.20
CA ALA A 190 -2.09 -2.33 19.29
C ALA A 190 -1.95 -3.02 20.66
N ASP A 191 -1.89 -2.22 21.72
CA ASP A 191 -2.22 -2.67 23.07
C ASP A 191 -3.74 -2.93 23.11
N VAL A 192 -4.13 -3.99 23.81
CA VAL A 192 -5.52 -4.42 23.91
C VAL A 192 -5.97 -4.31 25.36
N GLN A 193 -7.10 -3.65 25.57
CA GLN A 193 -7.75 -3.53 26.86
C GLN A 193 -9.16 -4.13 26.78
N ASP A 194 -9.48 -5.06 27.67
CA ASP A 194 -10.83 -5.60 27.77
C ASP A 194 -11.75 -4.58 28.46
N LEU A 195 -12.90 -4.31 27.86
CA LEU A 195 -13.92 -3.41 28.39
C LEU A 195 -14.98 -4.21 29.18
N PRO A 196 -15.66 -3.57 30.16
CA PRO A 196 -16.83 -4.16 30.79
C PRO A 196 -17.90 -4.47 29.74
N GLY A 197 -18.19 -5.76 29.49
CA GLY A 197 -19.10 -6.20 28.43
C GLY A 197 -18.48 -7.15 27.41
N GLY A 198 -17.17 -7.42 27.49
CA GLY A 198 -16.47 -8.36 26.60
C GLY A 198 -16.00 -7.74 25.29
N GLU A 199 -16.25 -6.45 25.08
CA GLU A 199 -15.65 -5.66 24.01
C GLU A 199 -14.17 -5.41 24.26
N LYS A 200 -13.43 -5.11 23.20
CA LYS A 200 -12.00 -4.79 23.27
C LYS A 200 -11.75 -3.38 22.77
N ALA A 201 -10.95 -2.64 23.53
CA ALA A 201 -10.40 -1.37 23.11
C ALA A 201 -8.94 -1.53 22.67
N PHE A 202 -8.56 -0.77 21.66
CA PHE A 202 -7.27 -0.80 21.00
C PHE A 202 -6.59 0.55 21.07
N ARG A 203 -5.27 0.54 21.25
CA ARG A 203 -4.41 1.72 21.16
C ARG A 203 -3.10 1.32 20.47
N LEU A 204 -2.62 2.11 19.50
CA LEU A 204 -1.33 1.84 18.85
C LEU A 204 -0.21 1.65 19.89
N SER A 205 0.50 0.52 19.80
CA SER A 205 1.60 0.18 20.69
C SER A 205 2.92 0.36 19.95
N LEU A 206 3.71 1.37 20.33
CA LEU A 206 5.00 1.63 19.69
C LEU A 206 5.96 0.44 19.82
N SER A 207 5.94 -0.26 20.96
CA SER A 207 6.78 -1.43 21.19
C SER A 207 6.45 -2.57 20.21
N LYS A 208 5.15 -2.91 20.06
CA LYS A 208 4.72 -3.94 19.10
C LYS A 208 4.98 -3.52 17.66
N MET A 209 4.69 -2.26 17.34
CA MET A 209 4.95 -1.68 16.03
C MET A 209 6.43 -1.81 15.66
N TYR A 210 7.36 -1.34 16.52
CA TYR A 210 8.79 -1.46 16.26
C TYR A 210 9.25 -2.92 16.19
N ALA A 211 8.74 -3.82 17.04
CA ALA A 211 9.06 -5.24 16.93
C ALA A 211 8.68 -5.83 15.55
N ILE A 212 7.54 -5.44 14.99
CA ILE A 212 7.09 -5.87 13.64
C ILE A 212 8.00 -5.28 12.56
N LEU A 213 8.33 -4.00 12.66
CA LEU A 213 9.21 -3.33 11.70
C LEU A 213 10.63 -3.91 11.76
N ASP A 214 11.16 -4.17 12.95
CA ASP A 214 12.48 -4.75 13.18
C ASP A 214 12.58 -6.18 12.64
N ALA A 215 11.54 -7.01 12.85
CA ALA A 215 11.49 -8.34 12.26
C ALA A 215 11.51 -8.30 10.72
N LYS A 216 10.82 -7.32 10.12
CA LYS A 216 10.83 -7.11 8.67
C LYS A 216 12.18 -6.57 8.18
N HIS A 217 12.77 -5.64 8.92
CA HIS A 217 14.06 -5.04 8.61
C HIS A 217 15.15 -6.11 8.64
N ALA A 218 15.20 -6.91 9.71
CA ALA A 218 16.12 -8.03 9.83
C ALA A 218 16.02 -8.95 8.61
N ARG A 219 14.81 -9.40 8.27
CA ARG A 219 14.58 -10.28 7.11
C ARG A 219 14.97 -9.63 5.78
N LEU A 220 14.60 -8.37 5.56
CA LEU A 220 14.94 -7.66 4.31
C LEU A 220 16.44 -7.40 4.18
N SER A 221 17.14 -7.23 5.30
CA SER A 221 18.59 -6.99 5.31
C SER A 221 19.44 -8.26 5.13
N MET A 222 18.81 -9.44 5.16
CA MET A 222 19.51 -10.72 4.94
C MET A 222 20.07 -10.80 3.53
N ARG A 223 21.27 -11.38 3.44
CA ARG A 223 21.96 -11.64 2.17
C ARG A 223 21.13 -12.52 1.23
N SER A 224 20.47 -13.54 1.74
CA SER A 224 19.57 -14.41 0.97
C SER A 224 18.41 -13.66 0.32
N THR A 225 17.89 -12.60 0.96
CA THR A 225 16.83 -11.75 0.36
C THR A 225 17.36 -10.98 -0.86
N PHE A 226 18.60 -10.48 -0.80
CA PHE A 226 19.24 -9.82 -1.93
C PHE A 226 19.55 -10.81 -3.06
N ALA A 227 20.02 -12.01 -2.71
CA ALA A 227 20.27 -13.09 -3.65
C ALA A 227 19.00 -13.54 -4.40
N ALA A 228 17.86 -13.57 -3.70
CA ALA A 228 16.56 -13.88 -4.30
C ALA A 228 16.00 -12.75 -5.20
N ALA A 229 16.52 -11.53 -5.09
CA ALA A 229 16.04 -10.36 -5.80
C ALA A 229 17.18 -9.59 -6.50
N PRO A 230 17.95 -10.24 -7.41
CA PRO A 230 19.16 -9.64 -7.99
C PRO A 230 18.85 -8.41 -8.85
N ASN A 231 17.71 -8.40 -9.55
CA ASN A 231 17.34 -7.32 -10.45
C ASN A 231 16.76 -6.08 -9.76
N THR A 232 16.51 -6.12 -8.45
CA THR A 232 15.97 -4.99 -7.68
C THR A 232 16.91 -4.62 -6.54
N LEU A 233 16.96 -5.46 -5.50
CA LEU A 233 17.80 -5.28 -4.34
C LEU A 233 19.28 -5.39 -4.70
N GLY A 234 19.65 -6.41 -5.47
CA GLY A 234 21.03 -6.63 -5.93
C GLY A 234 21.56 -5.42 -6.70
N ARG A 235 20.85 -4.97 -7.74
CA ARG A 235 21.22 -3.75 -8.48
C ARG A 235 21.30 -2.48 -7.62
N SER A 236 20.40 -2.34 -6.65
CA SER A 236 20.43 -1.19 -5.74
C SER A 236 21.65 -1.20 -4.84
N PHE A 237 22.07 -2.41 -4.41
CA PHE A 237 23.31 -2.64 -3.67
C PHE A 237 24.53 -2.32 -4.54
N GLU A 238 24.66 -2.93 -5.71
CA GLU A 238 25.80 -2.72 -6.62
C GLU A 238 26.01 -1.24 -6.95
N ARG A 239 24.94 -0.52 -7.26
CA ARG A 239 25.00 0.90 -7.60
C ARG A 239 25.48 1.80 -6.45
N ARG A 240 25.28 1.36 -5.21
CA ARG A 240 25.61 2.14 -4.00
C ARG A 240 26.78 1.55 -3.22
N TRP A 241 27.43 0.53 -3.79
CA TRP A 241 28.59 -0.10 -3.18
C TRP A 241 29.74 0.90 -3.11
N PRO A 242 30.31 1.18 -1.91
CA PRO A 242 31.26 2.27 -1.75
C PRO A 242 32.73 1.85 -1.96
N LEU A 243 33.01 0.56 -2.14
CA LEU A 243 34.36 0.02 -2.27
C LEU A 243 34.67 -0.35 -3.72
N ASP A 244 35.95 -0.30 -4.09
CA ASP A 244 36.43 -0.71 -5.43
C ASP A 244 36.42 -2.24 -5.64
N SER A 245 36.12 -3.01 -4.59
CA SER A 245 35.99 -4.47 -4.67
C SER A 245 34.70 -4.90 -5.35
N ASP A 246 34.71 -6.08 -5.96
CA ASP A 246 33.52 -6.65 -6.61
C ASP A 246 32.39 -6.91 -5.59
N PRO A 247 31.21 -6.24 -5.71
CA PRO A 247 30.10 -6.44 -4.79
C PRO A 247 29.39 -7.78 -4.95
N SER A 248 29.61 -8.51 -6.06
CA SER A 248 28.89 -9.74 -6.40
C SER A 248 29.07 -10.83 -5.33
N ALA A 249 30.24 -10.84 -4.67
CA ALA A 249 30.55 -11.76 -3.59
C ALA A 249 29.69 -11.58 -2.33
N TYR A 250 28.93 -10.47 -2.21
CA TYR A 250 28.03 -10.18 -1.08
C TYR A 250 26.55 -10.31 -1.44
N LEU A 251 26.26 -10.76 -2.66
CA LEU A 251 24.91 -10.91 -3.21
C LEU A 251 24.53 -12.37 -3.51
N THR A 252 25.46 -13.31 -3.38
CA THR A 252 25.22 -14.75 -3.59
C THR A 252 24.91 -15.45 -2.26
N ASP A 253 24.00 -16.41 -2.22
CA ASP A 253 23.73 -17.19 -1.00
C ASP A 253 24.72 -18.36 -0.88
N THR A 254 25.96 -18.07 -0.46
CA THR A 254 27.00 -19.10 -0.26
C THR A 254 27.08 -19.50 1.21
N PRO A 255 26.84 -20.78 1.56
CA PRO A 255 26.90 -21.25 2.94
C PRO A 255 28.35 -21.22 3.45
N GLY A 256 28.66 -20.28 4.34
CA GLY A 256 29.93 -20.28 5.10
C GLY A 256 30.64 -18.94 5.34
N THR A 257 30.13 -17.80 4.85
CA THR A 257 30.91 -16.53 4.81
C THR A 257 30.33 -15.34 5.59
N ASP A 258 29.34 -15.53 6.45
CA ASP A 258 28.75 -14.38 7.18
C ASP A 258 29.72 -13.76 8.20
N SER A 259 30.71 -14.51 8.70
CA SER A 259 31.69 -14.01 9.67
C SER A 259 32.82 -13.17 9.06
N ASP A 260 33.09 -13.31 7.76
CA ASP A 260 34.16 -12.60 7.04
C ASP A 260 33.62 -11.44 6.19
N GLU A 261 32.33 -11.16 6.30
CA GLU A 261 31.70 -10.13 5.50
C GLU A 261 32.11 -8.71 5.97
N PRO A 262 32.50 -7.81 5.04
CA PRO A 262 32.75 -6.42 5.37
C PRO A 262 31.55 -5.78 6.05
N LYS A 263 31.82 -4.99 7.09
CA LYS A 263 30.78 -4.27 7.84
C LYS A 263 29.96 -3.37 6.92
N GLU A 264 30.61 -2.85 5.87
CA GLU A 264 30.03 -2.00 4.84
C GLU A 264 28.92 -2.72 4.05
N ALA A 265 29.07 -4.01 3.74
CA ALA A 265 28.07 -4.80 3.04
C ALA A 265 26.83 -5.02 3.90
N THR A 266 27.05 -5.41 5.16
CA THR A 266 25.96 -5.53 6.14
C THR A 266 25.25 -4.20 6.34
N GLN A 267 26.00 -3.10 6.51
CA GLN A 267 25.44 -1.77 6.72
C GLN A 267 24.64 -1.29 5.51
N LEU A 268 25.15 -1.47 4.29
CA LEU A 268 24.45 -1.07 3.07
C LEU A 268 23.12 -1.82 2.90
N ARG A 269 23.10 -3.14 3.15
CA ARG A 269 21.84 -3.90 3.12
C ARG A 269 20.86 -3.43 4.18
N ARG A 270 21.33 -3.14 5.40
CA ARG A 270 20.49 -2.57 6.46
C ARG A 270 19.91 -1.21 6.07
N THR A 271 20.70 -0.33 5.45
CA THR A 271 20.23 0.97 4.96
C THR A 271 19.18 0.80 3.86
N LEU A 272 19.44 -0.02 2.85
CA LEU A 272 18.49 -0.30 1.76
C LEU A 272 17.18 -0.91 2.28
N ALA A 273 17.26 -1.85 3.22
CA ALA A 273 16.08 -2.45 3.86
C ALA A 273 15.25 -1.41 4.62
N ALA A 274 15.91 -0.49 5.35
CA ALA A 274 15.24 0.58 6.08
C ALA A 274 14.51 1.55 5.14
N GLU A 275 15.16 1.94 4.02
CA GLU A 275 14.54 2.79 3.00
C GLU A 275 13.29 2.15 2.40
N ILE A 276 13.32 0.85 2.11
CA ILE A 276 12.16 0.12 1.58
C ILE A 276 11.02 0.10 2.58
N ILE A 277 11.30 -0.17 3.86
CA ILE A 277 10.27 -0.12 4.91
C ILE A 277 9.69 1.29 5.02
N ALA A 278 10.54 2.33 4.97
CA ALA A 278 10.13 3.73 5.02
C ALA A 278 9.21 4.13 3.86
N THR A 279 9.31 3.50 2.68
CA THR A 279 8.37 3.78 1.58
C THR A 279 6.92 3.41 1.91
N ASN A 280 6.70 2.56 2.92
CA ASN A 280 5.39 2.07 3.36
C ASN A 280 4.94 2.69 4.70
N LEU A 281 5.61 3.73 5.19
CA LEU A 281 5.29 4.40 6.45
C LEU A 281 4.98 5.89 6.23
N PRO A 282 4.15 6.50 7.10
CA PRO A 282 4.03 7.96 7.16
C PRO A 282 5.41 8.62 7.32
N PRO A 283 5.67 9.80 6.71
CA PRO A 283 7.02 10.39 6.70
C PRO A 283 7.58 10.66 8.10
N ALA A 284 6.75 11.13 9.04
CA ALA A 284 7.15 11.33 10.43
C ALA A 284 7.54 10.01 11.11
N LEU A 285 6.73 8.97 10.95
CA LEU A 285 7.02 7.64 11.50
C LEU A 285 8.25 7.00 10.83
N ALA A 286 8.45 7.21 9.54
CA ALA A 286 9.64 6.74 8.83
C ALA A 286 10.92 7.37 9.41
N ALA A 287 10.91 8.68 9.68
CA ALA A 287 12.04 9.38 10.31
C ALA A 287 12.29 8.90 11.75
N GLU A 288 11.23 8.72 12.55
CA GLU A 288 11.32 8.12 13.89
C GLU A 288 11.93 6.71 13.82
N TYR A 289 11.50 5.89 12.86
CA TYR A 289 11.98 4.53 12.70
C TYR A 289 13.44 4.46 12.23
N CYS A 290 13.87 5.33 11.30
CA CYS A 290 15.28 5.45 10.94
C CYS A 290 16.15 5.82 12.14
N THR A 291 15.66 6.72 12.99
CA THR A 291 16.32 7.11 14.25
C THR A 291 16.42 5.93 15.22
N HIS A 292 15.33 5.15 15.39
CA HIS A 292 15.32 3.91 16.18
C HIS A 292 16.37 2.90 15.72
N LEU A 293 16.58 2.77 14.41
CA LEU A 293 17.58 1.89 13.84
C LEU A 293 19.02 2.43 13.91
N GLY A 294 19.22 3.68 14.32
CA GLY A 294 20.51 4.36 14.27
C GLY A 294 21.02 4.60 12.84
N ILE A 295 20.12 4.68 11.86
CA ILE A 295 20.44 4.93 10.45
C ILE A 295 20.10 6.38 10.13
N ALA A 296 21.05 7.13 9.57
CA ALA A 296 20.78 8.49 9.10
C ALA A 296 19.64 8.45 8.06
N SER A 297 18.56 9.19 8.32
CA SER A 297 17.43 9.28 7.40
C SER A 297 17.91 9.85 6.07
N ALA A 298 17.83 9.06 4.99
CA ALA A 298 17.96 9.59 3.65
C ALA A 298 16.70 10.41 3.36
N THR A 299 16.79 11.72 3.56
CA THR A 299 15.76 12.69 3.17
C THR A 299 15.54 12.68 1.67
#